data_AF-A0AAE3VP62-F1
#
_entry.id   AF-A0AAE3VP62-F1
#
_cell.length_a   1.000
_cell.length_b   1.000
_cell.length_c   1.000
_cell.angle_alpha   90.00
_cell.angle_beta   90.00
_cell.angle_gamma   90.00
#
_symmetry.space_group_name_H-M   'P 1'
#
loop_
_entity.id
_entity.type
_entity.pdbx_description
1 polymer ?
#
loop_
_entity_poly.entity_id
_entity_poly.type
_entity_poly.pdbx_seq_one_letter_code
_entity_poly.pdbx_strand_id
1 'polypeptide(L)'
;MSTPWTIAATLLAGLFLGAQSGHAQHMDHAGHRTGATPAPAADRVLPSEPGDAAFAAIAEIVALFSAAPDTDWARVDIDALRTHLVDMNQLVLAANVTAEPIDGGLRMRVARAGRGGEAAGRMVPAHGPVLAAETGWSSQVDEDGDTIVWTVTGPTADDAMKIRALGFFGLMATGDHHRAHHIALARGGAPH
;
A
#
# COMPACT_ATOMS: atom_id res chain seq x y z
N MET A 1 -4.62 47.95 -44.62
CA MET A 1 -5.59 47.30 -45.54
C MET A 1 -6.33 46.25 -44.72
N SER A 2 -7.43 46.55 -44.00
CA SER A 2 -8.84 46.56 -44.47
C SER A 2 -9.19 45.25 -45.20
N THR A 3 -10.07 44.34 -44.75
CA THR A 3 -11.35 44.48 -44.01
C THR A 3 -11.79 43.12 -43.41
N PRO A 4 -12.76 43.11 -42.47
CA PRO A 4 -13.17 41.96 -41.65
C PRO A 4 -14.31 41.15 -42.30
N TRP A 5 -14.56 39.92 -41.82
CA TRP A 5 -15.78 39.17 -42.18
C TRP A 5 -16.74 39.05 -41.02
N THR A 6 -17.99 39.30 -41.39
CA THR A 6 -19.21 39.58 -40.65
C THR A 6 -19.76 38.39 -39.85
N ILE A 7 -20.33 38.78 -38.72
CA ILE A 7 -21.21 38.05 -37.82
C ILE A 7 -22.50 37.67 -38.55
N ALA A 8 -22.94 36.42 -38.42
CA ALA A 8 -24.34 36.03 -38.62
C ALA A 8 -24.87 35.52 -37.29
N ALA A 9 -25.68 36.36 -36.64
CA ALA A 9 -26.41 36.03 -35.42
C ALA A 9 -27.75 35.38 -35.81
N THR A 10 -28.00 34.18 -35.31
CA THR A 10 -29.34 33.60 -35.30
C THR A 10 -29.81 33.49 -33.86
N LEU A 11 -30.68 34.44 -33.47
CA LEU A 11 -31.47 34.39 -32.25
C LEU A 11 -32.68 33.49 -32.48
N LEU A 12 -32.82 32.44 -31.68
CA LEU A 12 -34.13 31.90 -31.33
C LEU A 12 -34.17 31.69 -29.81
N ALA A 13 -35.12 32.39 -29.17
CA ALA A 13 -35.34 32.39 -27.74
C ALA A 13 -36.65 31.67 -27.39
N GLY A 14 -36.67 31.02 -26.22
CA GLY A 14 -37.85 30.57 -25.47
C GLY A 14 -38.03 29.05 -25.45
N LEU A 15 -38.31 28.39 -24.32
CA LEU A 15 -38.59 28.83 -22.96
C LEU A 15 -38.43 27.63 -22.00
N PHE A 16 -38.11 27.93 -20.73
CA PHE A 16 -38.00 27.12 -19.51
C PHE A 16 -38.98 25.92 -19.38
N LEU A 17 -38.72 24.82 -18.66
CA LEU A 17 -38.41 24.72 -17.22
C LEU A 17 -38.19 23.22 -16.87
N GLY A 18 -37.31 22.91 -15.92
CA GLY A 18 -37.21 21.56 -15.35
C GLY A 18 -35.83 21.27 -14.77
N ALA A 19 -35.58 21.72 -13.53
CA ALA A 19 -34.48 21.18 -12.76
C ALA A 19 -34.78 19.72 -12.42
N GLN A 20 -33.95 18.80 -12.89
CA GLN A 20 -33.80 17.51 -12.24
C GLN A 20 -32.31 17.29 -11.98
N SER A 21 -32.00 17.35 -10.70
CA SER A 21 -30.80 16.80 -10.09
C SER A 21 -30.55 15.43 -10.71
N GLY A 22 -29.44 15.30 -11.44
CA GLY A 22 -28.93 13.98 -11.82
C GLY A 22 -28.75 13.19 -10.54
N HIS A 23 -29.65 12.23 -10.33
CA HIS A 23 -29.54 11.29 -9.24
C HIS A 23 -28.21 10.57 -9.41
N ALA A 24 -27.36 10.63 -8.39
CA ALA A 24 -26.34 9.62 -8.22
C ALA A 24 -27.04 8.27 -8.37
N GLN A 25 -26.68 7.51 -9.40
CA GLN A 25 -27.14 6.14 -9.53
C GLN A 25 -26.44 5.36 -8.42
N HIS A 26 -27.09 5.28 -7.27
CA HIS A 26 -26.86 4.20 -6.33
C HIS A 26 -27.14 2.92 -7.11
N MET A 27 -26.08 2.19 -7.48
CA MET A 27 -26.21 0.85 -8.04
C MET A 27 -26.73 -0.05 -6.93
N ASP A 28 -28.06 -0.13 -6.80
CA ASP A 28 -28.71 -1.16 -6.00
C ASP A 28 -28.42 -2.52 -6.65
N HIS A 29 -27.63 -3.36 -5.97
CA HIS A 29 -27.38 -4.75 -6.33
C HIS A 29 -28.62 -5.67 -6.15
N ALA A 30 -29.83 -5.12 -6.02
CA ALA A 30 -31.06 -5.85 -5.72
C ALA A 30 -31.69 -6.57 -6.94
N GLY A 31 -31.05 -6.56 -8.10
CA GLY A 31 -31.62 -6.98 -9.39
C GLY A 31 -31.18 -8.33 -9.93
N HIS A 32 -31.18 -9.42 -9.14
CA HIS A 32 -31.08 -10.80 -9.67
C HIS A 32 -32.07 -11.75 -8.99
N ARG A 33 -33.36 -11.60 -9.28
CA ARG A 33 -34.36 -12.67 -9.07
C ARG A 33 -35.19 -12.87 -10.33
N THR A 34 -34.55 -13.42 -11.36
CA THR A 34 -35.30 -14.15 -12.40
C THR A 34 -35.60 -15.55 -11.86
N GLY A 35 -36.87 -15.96 -11.97
CA GLY A 35 -37.44 -17.11 -11.29
C GLY A 35 -36.65 -18.40 -11.43
N ALA A 36 -36.21 -18.91 -10.28
CA ALA A 36 -35.91 -20.30 -10.07
C ALA A 36 -36.51 -20.68 -8.71
N THR A 37 -37.26 -21.77 -8.69
CA THR A 37 -37.72 -22.46 -7.48
C THR A 37 -36.58 -22.59 -6.47
N PRO A 38 -36.83 -22.43 -5.15
CA PRO A 38 -35.76 -22.56 -4.16
C PRO A 38 -35.33 -24.03 -4.11
N ALA A 39 -34.22 -24.35 -4.76
CA ALA A 39 -33.47 -25.55 -4.47
C ALA A 39 -32.98 -25.49 -3.01
N PRO A 40 -32.89 -26.63 -2.30
CA PRO A 40 -32.33 -26.65 -0.95
C PRO A 40 -30.95 -25.99 -0.97
N ALA A 41 -30.63 -25.25 0.09
CA ALA A 41 -29.35 -24.56 0.26
C ALA A 41 -28.21 -25.58 0.20
N ALA A 42 -27.69 -25.84 -0.99
CA ALA A 42 -26.37 -26.39 -1.16
C ALA A 42 -25.41 -25.38 -0.56
N ASP A 43 -24.53 -25.84 0.33
CA ASP A 43 -23.39 -25.08 0.86
C ASP A 43 -22.77 -24.27 -0.28
N ARG A 44 -23.02 -22.95 -0.27
CA ARG A 44 -22.30 -22.05 -1.16
C ARG A 44 -20.87 -22.03 -0.64
N VAL A 45 -20.02 -22.85 -1.26
CA VAL A 45 -18.57 -22.71 -1.15
C VAL A 45 -18.24 -21.36 -1.80
N LEU A 46 -18.21 -20.32 -0.98
CA LEU A 46 -17.75 -19.00 -1.38
C LEU A 46 -16.22 -19.00 -1.38
N PRO A 47 -15.55 -18.35 -2.34
CA PRO A 47 -14.12 -18.12 -2.28
C PRO A 47 -13.74 -17.43 -0.96
N SER A 48 -12.73 -17.95 -0.26
CA SER A 48 -12.20 -17.34 0.97
C SER A 48 -11.22 -16.21 0.69
N GLU A 49 -10.58 -16.21 -0.48
CA GLU A 49 -9.58 -15.22 -0.87
C GLU A 49 -10.25 -14.01 -1.54
N PRO A 50 -9.94 -12.77 -1.13
CA PRO A 50 -10.51 -11.58 -1.74
C PRO A 50 -9.83 -11.17 -3.07
N GLY A 51 -8.81 -11.91 -3.50
CA GLY A 51 -8.16 -11.76 -4.82
C GLY A 51 -6.92 -10.86 -4.84
N ASP A 52 -6.80 -9.89 -3.94
CA ASP A 52 -5.61 -9.01 -3.81
C ASP A 52 -5.09 -9.02 -2.35
N ALA A 53 -3.76 -9.07 -2.18
CA ALA A 53 -3.13 -9.22 -0.86
C ALA A 53 -3.31 -7.97 0.03
N ALA A 54 -3.29 -6.77 -0.54
CA ALA A 54 -3.52 -5.54 0.23
C ALA A 54 -4.99 -5.46 0.65
N PHE A 55 -5.92 -5.82 -0.24
CA PHE A 55 -7.33 -5.90 0.12
C PHE A 55 -7.58 -6.97 1.18
N ALA A 56 -6.90 -8.12 1.11
CA ALA A 56 -6.97 -9.16 2.13
C ALA A 56 -6.55 -8.66 3.51
N ALA A 57 -5.41 -7.96 3.60
CA ALA A 57 -4.93 -7.40 4.85
C ALA A 57 -5.92 -6.38 5.46
N ILE A 58 -6.52 -5.53 4.62
CA ILE A 58 -7.54 -4.57 5.07
C ILE A 58 -8.79 -5.31 5.55
N ALA A 59 -9.29 -6.29 4.79
CA ALA A 59 -10.49 -7.05 5.14
C ALA A 59 -10.31 -7.82 6.47
N GLU A 60 -9.13 -8.42 6.68
CA GLU A 60 -8.78 -9.09 7.93
C GLU A 60 -8.83 -8.13 9.12
N ILE A 61 -8.20 -6.95 9.01
CA ILE A 61 -8.17 -5.98 10.11
C ILE A 61 -9.56 -5.40 10.40
N VAL A 62 -10.35 -5.12 9.36
CA VAL A 62 -11.75 -4.69 9.53
C VAL A 62 -12.57 -5.76 10.24
N ALA A 63 -12.40 -7.04 9.90
CA ALA A 63 -13.08 -8.14 10.58
C ALA A 63 -12.66 -8.26 12.05
N LEU A 64 -11.35 -8.16 12.34
CA LEU A 64 -10.83 -8.18 13.72
C LEU A 64 -11.42 -7.04 14.56
N PHE A 65 -11.45 -5.82 14.03
CA PHE A 65 -11.99 -4.65 14.75
C PHE A 65 -13.51 -4.72 14.91
N SER A 66 -14.23 -5.24 13.92
CA SER A 66 -15.67 -5.45 14.00
C SER A 66 -16.07 -6.49 15.05
N ALA A 67 -15.23 -7.50 15.28
CA ALA A 67 -15.47 -8.54 16.28
C ALA A 67 -15.10 -8.10 17.71
N ALA A 68 -14.22 -7.09 17.86
CA ALA A 68 -13.78 -6.59 19.16
C ALA A 68 -14.75 -5.49 19.67
N PRO A 69 -15.52 -5.74 20.75
CA PRO A 69 -16.53 -4.79 21.24
C PRO A 69 -15.93 -3.52 21.85
N ASP A 70 -14.64 -3.53 22.17
CA ASP A 70 -13.86 -2.44 22.74
C ASP A 70 -13.07 -1.64 21.69
N THR A 71 -13.25 -1.92 20.39
CA THR A 71 -12.67 -1.10 19.33
C THR A 71 -13.12 0.36 19.46
N ASP A 72 -12.15 1.25 19.64
CA ASP A 72 -12.37 2.69 19.58
C ASP A 72 -12.44 3.15 18.12
N TRP A 73 -13.66 3.11 17.56
CA TRP A 73 -13.93 3.50 16.17
C TRP A 73 -13.60 4.96 15.86
N ALA A 74 -13.48 5.84 16.87
CA ALA A 74 -13.08 7.23 16.64
C ALA A 74 -11.58 7.38 16.32
N ARG A 75 -10.79 6.33 16.56
CA ARG A 75 -9.34 6.29 16.31
C ARG A 75 -8.92 5.42 15.14
N VAL A 76 -9.85 4.65 14.58
CA VAL A 76 -9.55 3.74 13.47
C VAL A 76 -9.17 4.55 12.23
N ASP A 77 -8.05 4.18 11.60
CA ASP A 77 -7.52 4.82 10.38
C ASP A 77 -7.10 3.76 9.35
N ILE A 78 -8.07 3.35 8.53
CA ILE A 78 -7.82 2.38 7.45
C ILE A 78 -7.06 3.02 6.29
N ASP A 79 -7.13 4.34 6.11
CA ASP A 79 -6.40 5.04 5.06
C ASP A 79 -4.90 5.07 5.33
N ALA A 80 -4.50 5.17 6.60
CA ALA A 80 -3.10 5.01 7.03
C ALA A 80 -2.57 3.61 6.71
N LEU A 81 -3.31 2.56 7.07
CA LEU A 81 -2.97 1.18 6.71
C LEU A 81 -2.86 1.01 5.19
N ARG A 82 -3.84 1.49 4.43
CA ARG A 82 -3.84 1.43 2.97
C ARG A 82 -2.64 2.15 2.37
N THR A 83 -2.26 3.30 2.92
CA THR A 83 -1.08 4.06 2.48
C THR A 83 0.20 3.25 2.70
N HIS A 84 0.33 2.59 3.85
CA HIS A 84 1.46 1.70 4.12
C HIS A 84 1.51 0.52 3.16
N LEU A 85 0.38 -0.14 2.88
CA LEU A 85 0.31 -1.25 1.93
C LEU A 85 0.68 -0.83 0.50
N VAL A 86 0.34 0.40 0.10
CA VAL A 86 0.82 0.97 -1.17
C VAL A 86 2.34 1.14 -1.15
N ASP A 87 2.91 1.65 -0.07
CA ASP A 87 4.37 1.77 0.06
C ASP A 87 5.05 0.40 -0.06
N MET A 88 4.55 -0.62 0.64
CA MET A 88 5.08 -1.99 0.53
C MET A 88 5.07 -2.49 -0.91
N ASN A 89 3.95 -2.28 -1.63
CA ASN A 89 3.84 -2.71 -3.01
C ASN A 89 4.76 -1.92 -3.95
N GLN A 90 4.85 -0.59 -3.80
CA GLN A 90 5.76 0.23 -4.60
C GLN A 90 7.23 -0.08 -4.31
N LEU A 91 7.57 -0.40 -3.06
CA LEU A 91 8.91 -0.84 -2.69
C LEU A 91 9.29 -2.09 -3.48
N VAL A 92 8.44 -3.12 -3.47
CA VAL A 92 8.71 -4.40 -4.14
C VAL A 92 8.73 -4.26 -5.66
N LEU A 93 7.79 -3.51 -6.24
CA LEU A 93 7.62 -3.46 -7.69
C LEU A 93 8.45 -2.38 -8.39
N ALA A 94 8.86 -1.32 -7.69
CA ALA A 94 9.41 -0.12 -8.32
C ALA A 94 10.69 0.43 -7.66
N ALA A 95 11.18 -0.13 -6.55
CA ALA A 95 12.44 0.34 -5.98
C ALA A 95 13.62 0.02 -6.91
N ASN A 96 14.47 1.01 -7.15
CA ASN A 96 15.72 0.83 -7.89
C ASN A 96 16.87 0.68 -6.91
N VAL A 97 17.43 -0.53 -6.84
CA VAL A 97 18.46 -0.90 -5.86
C VAL A 97 19.67 -1.48 -6.56
N THR A 98 20.85 -0.97 -6.21
CA THR A 98 22.13 -1.63 -6.52
C THR A 98 22.71 -2.20 -5.24
N ALA A 99 23.30 -3.40 -5.34
CA ALA A 99 23.80 -4.13 -4.20
C ALA A 99 25.25 -4.56 -4.45
N GLU A 100 26.10 -4.35 -3.45
CA GLU A 100 27.52 -4.62 -3.46
C GLU A 100 27.86 -5.50 -2.25
N PRO A 101 28.28 -6.76 -2.45
CA PRO A 101 28.81 -7.58 -1.37
C PRO A 101 30.02 -6.89 -0.73
N ILE A 102 30.03 -6.84 0.60
CA ILE A 102 31.14 -6.32 1.38
C ILE A 102 31.57 -7.34 2.43
N ASP A 103 32.72 -7.14 3.06
CA ASP A 103 33.11 -7.95 4.22
C ASP A 103 32.01 -7.94 5.29
N GLY A 104 31.64 -9.12 5.76
CA GLY A 104 30.60 -9.29 6.78
C GLY A 104 29.15 -9.12 6.30
N GLY A 105 28.88 -8.74 5.05
CA GLY A 105 27.50 -8.62 4.58
C GLY A 105 27.31 -7.94 3.22
N LEU A 106 26.42 -6.94 3.19
CA LEU A 106 25.93 -6.31 1.97
C LEU A 106 25.76 -4.79 2.16
N ARG A 107 26.23 -4.02 1.18
CA ARG A 107 25.92 -2.59 1.03
C ARG A 107 24.95 -2.41 -0.12
N MET A 108 23.90 -1.64 0.11
CA MET A 108 22.84 -1.38 -0.87
C MET A 108 22.69 0.12 -1.07
N ARG A 109 22.49 0.53 -2.31
CA ARG A 109 22.16 1.92 -2.68
C ARG A 109 20.80 1.92 -3.34
N VAL A 110 19.87 2.68 -2.77
CA VAL A 110 18.48 2.78 -3.22
C VAL A 110 18.24 4.18 -3.75
N ALA A 111 17.80 4.32 -5.00
CA ALA A 111 17.42 5.63 -5.53
C ALA A 111 16.13 6.11 -4.85
N ARG A 112 16.07 7.41 -4.51
CA ARG A 112 14.89 8.03 -3.87
C ARG A 112 13.87 8.61 -4.86
N ALA A 113 14.22 8.68 -6.14
CA ALA A 113 13.34 9.20 -7.16
C ALA A 113 12.23 8.21 -7.57
N GLY A 114 11.03 8.74 -7.84
CA GLY A 114 9.88 7.97 -8.28
C GLY A 114 9.21 7.18 -7.15
N ARG A 115 8.10 6.51 -7.46
CA ARG A 115 7.22 5.88 -6.46
C ARG A 115 7.92 4.87 -5.56
N GLY A 116 8.79 4.03 -6.14
CA GLY A 116 9.57 3.06 -5.36
C GLY A 116 10.62 3.71 -4.45
N GLY A 117 11.24 4.80 -4.91
CA GLY A 117 12.19 5.56 -4.11
C GLY A 117 11.54 6.36 -2.99
N GLU A 118 10.37 6.94 -3.24
CA GLU A 118 9.55 7.60 -2.21
C GLU A 118 9.10 6.61 -1.13
N ALA A 119 8.66 5.42 -1.53
CA ALA A 119 8.33 4.34 -0.60
C ALA A 119 9.58 3.90 0.20
N ALA A 120 10.72 3.71 -0.46
CA ALA A 120 11.98 3.37 0.20
C ALA A 120 12.42 4.44 1.22
N GLY A 121 12.25 5.73 0.89
CA GLY A 121 12.55 6.84 1.80
C GLY A 121 11.73 6.84 3.09
N ARG A 122 10.49 6.35 3.05
CA ARG A 122 9.67 6.18 4.25
C ARG A 122 9.98 4.87 4.98
N MET A 123 10.16 3.78 4.25
CA MET A 123 10.23 2.45 4.84
C MET A 123 11.62 2.07 5.36
N VAL A 124 12.69 2.34 4.62
CA VAL A 124 14.04 1.83 4.94
C VAL A 124 14.56 2.38 6.28
N PRO A 125 14.45 3.68 6.60
CA PRO A 125 14.88 4.20 7.89
C PRO A 125 14.14 3.59 9.08
N ALA A 126 12.84 3.29 8.92
CA ALA A 126 12.03 2.63 9.94
C ALA A 126 12.39 1.15 10.11
N HIS A 127 12.71 0.45 9.02
CA HIS A 127 13.03 -0.98 9.04
C HIS A 127 14.44 -1.29 9.51
N GLY A 128 15.40 -0.39 9.28
CA GLY A 128 16.81 -0.60 9.64
C GLY A 128 17.00 -1.01 11.12
N PRO A 129 16.48 -0.22 12.09
CA PRO A 129 16.57 -0.56 13.51
C PRO A 129 15.80 -1.82 13.91
N VAL A 130 14.63 -2.08 13.27
CA VAL A 130 13.82 -3.27 13.55
C VAL A 130 14.58 -4.53 13.14
N LEU A 131 15.15 -4.55 11.94
CA LEU A 131 15.99 -5.66 11.48
C LEU A 131 17.14 -5.93 12.46
N ALA A 132 17.81 -4.88 12.94
CA ALA A 132 18.89 -5.04 13.92
C ALA A 132 18.39 -5.64 15.24
N ALA A 133 17.24 -5.17 15.75
CA ALA A 133 16.65 -5.66 16.99
C ALA A 133 16.24 -7.15 16.91
N GLU A 134 15.69 -7.57 15.77
CA GLU A 134 15.18 -8.94 15.61
C GLU A 134 16.26 -9.96 15.23
N THR A 135 17.29 -9.54 14.50
CA THR A 135 18.33 -10.46 14.00
C THR A 135 19.63 -10.39 14.80
N GLY A 136 19.88 -9.30 15.51
CA GLY A 136 21.18 -8.99 16.11
C GLY A 136 22.26 -8.56 15.11
N TRP A 137 21.93 -8.40 13.83
CA TRP A 137 22.85 -7.88 12.82
C TRP A 137 23.04 -6.37 12.97
N SER A 138 24.19 -5.86 12.53
CA SER A 138 24.38 -4.42 12.37
C SER A 138 23.61 -3.95 11.14
N SER A 139 22.85 -2.86 11.30
CA SER A 139 22.02 -2.26 10.25
C SER A 139 22.20 -0.74 10.31
N GLN A 140 22.82 -0.16 9.29
CA GLN A 140 23.11 1.27 9.21
C GLN A 140 22.48 1.86 7.96
N VAL A 141 21.57 2.81 8.15
CA VAL A 141 20.89 3.52 7.08
C VAL A 141 21.42 4.96 7.08
N ASP A 142 21.92 5.40 5.93
CA ASP A 142 22.34 6.77 5.68
C ASP A 142 21.56 7.34 4.50
N GLU A 143 21.09 8.57 4.63
CA GLU A 143 20.37 9.28 3.58
C GLU A 143 21.30 10.32 2.94
N ASP A 144 21.87 9.97 1.78
CA ASP A 144 22.79 10.83 1.02
C ASP A 144 22.08 11.41 -0.20
N GLY A 145 21.47 12.59 0.00
CA GLY A 145 20.75 13.32 -1.04
C GLY A 145 19.64 12.48 -1.67
N ASP A 146 19.82 12.13 -2.94
CA ASP A 146 18.87 11.36 -3.75
C ASP A 146 19.03 9.83 -3.60
N THR A 147 19.90 9.38 -2.70
CA THR A 147 20.19 7.95 -2.48
C THR A 147 20.09 7.59 -1.00
N ILE A 148 19.56 6.41 -0.70
CA ILE A 148 19.67 5.78 0.61
C ILE A 148 20.78 4.75 0.53
N VAL A 149 21.76 4.82 1.43
CA VAL A 149 22.79 3.80 1.60
C VAL A 149 22.44 2.96 2.81
N TRP A 150 22.09 1.70 2.57
CA TRP A 150 21.81 0.74 3.64
C TRP A 150 22.88 -0.32 3.69
N THR A 151 23.61 -0.38 4.80
CA THR A 151 24.65 -1.39 5.06
C THR A 151 24.19 -2.33 6.14
N VAL A 152 24.20 -3.64 5.85
CA VAL A 152 23.86 -4.70 6.79
C VAL A 152 25.02 -5.68 6.90
N THR A 153 25.45 -5.98 8.12
CA THR A 153 26.56 -6.91 8.39
C THR A 153 26.25 -7.82 9.59
N GLY A 154 26.68 -9.07 9.51
CA GLY A 154 26.54 -10.05 10.57
C GLY A 154 27.88 -10.42 11.23
N PRO A 155 27.85 -11.00 12.44
CA PRO A 155 29.05 -11.37 13.18
C PRO A 155 29.76 -12.61 12.62
N THR A 156 29.06 -13.47 11.86
CA THR A 156 29.62 -14.72 11.33
C THR A 156 29.67 -14.75 9.80
N ALA A 157 30.47 -15.68 9.24
CA ALA A 157 30.50 -15.93 7.80
C ALA A 157 29.14 -16.42 7.28
N ASP A 158 28.42 -17.22 8.06
CA ASP A 158 27.08 -17.71 7.72
C ASP A 158 26.05 -16.57 7.69
N ASP A 159 26.13 -15.62 8.64
CA ASP A 159 25.31 -14.42 8.61
C ASP A 159 25.60 -13.58 7.36
N ALA A 160 26.88 -13.37 7.06
CA ALA A 160 27.28 -12.63 5.86
C ALA A 160 26.75 -13.29 4.59
N MET A 161 26.79 -14.62 4.50
CA MET A 161 26.20 -15.37 3.39
C MET A 161 24.68 -15.18 3.33
N LYS A 162 23.98 -15.28 4.46
CA LYS A 162 22.53 -15.10 4.53
C LYS A 162 22.10 -13.69 4.15
N ILE A 163 22.76 -12.65 4.66
CA ILE A 163 22.50 -11.24 4.34
C ILE A 163 22.62 -11.00 2.84
N ARG A 164 23.71 -11.49 2.23
CA ARG A 164 23.93 -11.36 0.78
C ARG A 164 22.87 -12.12 -0.03
N ALA A 165 22.48 -13.30 0.42
CA ALA A 165 21.47 -14.12 -0.24
C ALA A 165 20.06 -13.50 -0.15
N LEU A 166 19.71 -12.88 0.98
CA LEU A 166 18.44 -12.17 1.16
C LEU A 166 18.36 -10.95 0.23
N GLY A 167 19.46 -10.21 0.07
CA GLY A 167 19.47 -8.96 -0.65
C GLY A 167 18.50 -7.94 -0.06
N PHE A 168 18.22 -6.85 -0.79
CA PHE A 168 17.36 -5.77 -0.27
C PHE A 168 15.96 -6.23 0.09
N PHE A 169 15.28 -6.91 -0.84
CA PHE A 169 13.87 -7.30 -0.66
C PHE A 169 13.71 -8.37 0.42
N GLY A 170 14.65 -9.32 0.52
CA GLY A 170 14.63 -10.32 1.59
C GLY A 170 14.89 -9.70 2.96
N LEU A 171 15.77 -8.70 3.05
CA LEU A 171 16.03 -7.98 4.31
C LEU A 171 14.81 -7.15 4.73
N MET A 172 14.12 -6.49 3.80
CA MET A 172 12.87 -5.76 4.09
C MET A 172 11.71 -6.68 4.51
N ALA A 173 11.72 -7.92 4.04
CA ALA A 173 10.75 -8.96 4.41
C ALA A 173 11.18 -9.81 5.61
N THR A 174 12.35 -9.54 6.21
CA THR A 174 12.81 -10.27 7.39
C THR A 174 12.15 -9.68 8.63
N GLY A 175 11.51 -10.56 9.41
CA GLY A 175 10.79 -10.18 10.62
C GLY A 175 9.29 -10.49 10.54
N ASP A 176 8.61 -10.45 11.69
CA ASP A 176 7.15 -10.58 11.77
C ASP A 176 6.48 -9.29 12.27
N HIS A 177 7.21 -8.17 12.25
CA HIS A 177 6.72 -6.88 12.74
C HIS A 177 5.61 -6.29 11.88
N HIS A 178 5.47 -6.70 10.62
CA HIS A 178 4.47 -6.16 9.70
C HIS A 178 3.03 -6.37 10.19
N ARG A 179 2.69 -7.53 10.77
CA ARG A 179 1.34 -7.78 11.28
C ARG A 179 0.98 -6.86 12.45
N ALA A 180 1.90 -6.76 13.41
CA ALA A 180 1.75 -5.88 14.56
C ALA A 180 1.70 -4.40 14.13
N HIS A 181 2.52 -4.03 13.14
CA HIS A 181 2.53 -2.71 12.56
C HIS A 181 1.21 -2.37 11.87
N HIS A 182 0.69 -3.26 11.01
CA HIS A 182 -0.60 -3.05 10.34
C HIS A 182 -1.75 -2.78 11.33
N ILE A 183 -1.80 -3.53 12.44
CA ILE A 183 -2.77 -3.29 13.50
C ILE A 183 -2.56 -1.93 14.17
N ALA A 184 -1.31 -1.54 14.45
CA ALA A 184 -0.99 -0.25 15.05
C ALA A 184 -1.41 0.91 14.14
N LEU A 185 -1.15 0.82 12.83
CA LEU A 185 -1.57 1.80 11.83
C LEU A 185 -3.09 1.93 11.78
N ALA A 186 -3.78 0.81 11.70
CA ALA A 186 -5.24 0.81 11.63
C ALA A 186 -5.89 1.36 12.91
N ARG A 187 -5.15 1.44 14.04
CA ARG A 187 -5.57 2.10 15.30
C ARG A 187 -5.17 3.59 15.38
N GLY A 188 -4.73 4.18 14.27
CA GLY A 188 -4.27 5.58 14.21
C GLY A 188 -2.82 5.78 14.65
N GLY A 189 -2.00 4.73 14.60
CA GLY A 189 -0.55 4.81 14.80
C GLY A 189 0.17 5.47 13.63
N ALA A 190 1.43 5.88 13.83
CA ALA A 190 2.23 6.51 12.80
C ALA A 190 2.64 5.50 11.69
N PRO A 191 2.54 5.87 10.39
CA PRO A 191 2.74 4.98 9.24
C PRO A 191 4.12 4.31 9.16
N HIS A 192 5.16 5.00 9.63
CA HIS A 192 6.57 4.59 9.67
C HIS A 192 7.31 5.35 10.76
#